data_AF-A0A7S0AG46-F1
#
_entry.id   AF-A0A7S0AG46-F1
#
_cell.length_a   1.000
_cell.length_b   1.000
_cell.length_c   1.000
_cell.angle_alpha   90.00
_cell.angle_beta   90.00
_cell.angle_gamma   90.00
#
_symmetry.space_group_name_H-M   'P 1'
#
loop_
_entity.id
_entity.type
_entity.pdbx_description
1 polymer ?
#
loop_
_entity_poly.entity_id
_entity_poly.type
_entity_poly.pdbx_seq_one_letter_code
_entity_poly.pdbx_strand_id
1 'polypeptide(L)'
;AGPVHACTYVVVFSYGEIDCRCHAAKFKDDVEMLSMPYAATIRAYVDSFVNAFDGARVVPIVLAVPPATDQGYNPAAPFIGALPDRVAATDLLNASLEVACMKHELAFTGAYTWSFAKSENGALRRDMSDGHVHIRPGLCDSVLQCMRQLVCDKIESQAALAPNVQAVHSGTTSIAADL
;
A
#
# COMPACT_ATOMS: atom_id res chain seq x y z
N ALA A 1 9.29 -29.26 -18.28
CA ALA A 1 9.79 -28.22 -17.37
C ALA A 1 9.06 -28.39 -16.05
N GLY A 2 9.77 -28.46 -14.91
CA GLY A 2 9.13 -28.50 -13.60
C GLY A 2 8.38 -27.20 -13.31
N PRO A 3 7.48 -27.16 -12.31
CA PRO A 3 6.77 -25.94 -11.97
C PRO A 3 7.79 -24.86 -11.59
N VAL A 4 7.81 -23.76 -12.35
CA VAL A 4 8.58 -22.57 -11.99
C VAL A 4 7.93 -22.04 -10.71
N HIS A 5 8.67 -22.06 -9.60
CA HIS A 5 8.19 -21.46 -8.37
C HIS A 5 7.93 -19.98 -8.64
N ALA A 6 6.66 -19.57 -8.64
CA ALA A 6 6.28 -18.18 -8.82
C ALA A 6 6.99 -17.32 -7.77
N CYS A 7 7.89 -16.45 -8.21
CA CYS A 7 8.57 -15.53 -7.31
C CYS A 7 7.56 -14.47 -6.86
N THR A 8 7.40 -14.32 -5.55
CA THR A 8 6.50 -13.32 -4.97
C THR A 8 7.29 -12.08 -4.62
N TYR A 9 6.88 -10.96 -5.20
CA TYR A 9 7.44 -9.63 -4.98
C TYR A 9 6.47 -8.80 -4.16
N VAL A 10 6.97 -8.18 -3.09
CA VAL A 10 6.21 -7.20 -2.32
C VAL A 10 6.72 -5.82 -2.72
N VAL A 11 5.82 -4.95 -3.18
CA VAL A 11 6.17 -3.58 -3.56
C VAL A 11 5.39 -2.63 -2.66
N VAL A 12 6.12 -1.77 -1.96
CA VAL A 12 5.56 -0.89 -0.94
C VAL A 12 5.67 0.55 -1.42
N PHE A 13 4.56 1.26 -1.41
CA PHE A 13 4.46 2.65 -1.85
C PHE A 13 4.18 3.54 -0.65
N SER A 14 5.02 4.56 -0.45
CA SER A 14 4.90 5.56 0.60
C SER A 14 4.99 6.94 -0.02
N TYR A 15 3.91 7.72 0.08
CA TYR A 15 3.75 9.03 -0.53
C TYR A 15 2.70 9.85 0.25
N GLY A 16 2.44 11.08 -0.18
CA GLY A 16 1.38 11.93 0.38
C GLY A 16 1.81 12.89 1.49
N GLU A 17 2.90 12.64 2.22
CA GLU A 17 3.33 13.54 3.30
C GLU A 17 3.66 14.94 2.77
N ILE A 18 4.40 15.02 1.66
CA ILE A 18 4.73 16.30 1.02
C ILE A 18 3.47 16.99 0.49
N ASP A 19 2.50 16.24 -0.04
CA ASP A 19 1.24 16.79 -0.52
C ASP A 19 0.48 17.45 0.63
N CYS A 20 0.32 16.77 1.76
CA CYS A 20 -0.29 17.34 2.96
C CYS A 20 0.53 18.51 3.53
N ARG A 21 1.86 18.41 3.51
CA ARG A 21 2.75 19.45 4.05
C ARG A 21 2.71 20.75 3.26
N CYS A 22 2.81 20.65 1.93
CA CYS A 22 3.02 21.79 1.05
C CYS A 22 1.75 22.20 0.31
N HIS A 23 0.76 21.32 0.18
CA HIS A 23 -0.34 21.49 -0.77
C HIS A 23 -1.73 21.22 -0.18
N ALA A 24 -1.89 21.03 1.13
CA ALA A 24 -3.19 20.77 1.78
C ALA A 24 -4.33 21.68 1.29
N ALA A 25 -4.07 22.98 1.14
CA ALA A 25 -5.07 23.94 0.68
C ALA A 25 -5.57 23.72 -0.76
N LYS A 26 -4.81 23.02 -1.62
CA LYS A 26 -5.15 22.79 -3.03
C LYS A 26 -6.19 21.68 -3.21
N PHE A 27 -6.21 20.69 -2.33
CA PHE A 27 -7.05 19.49 -2.47
C PHE A 27 -8.02 19.29 -1.29
N LYS A 28 -8.17 20.31 -0.44
CA LYS A 28 -9.10 20.28 0.71
C LYS A 28 -10.55 19.97 0.31
N ASP A 29 -10.96 20.38 -0.89
CA ASP A 29 -12.34 20.26 -1.38
C ASP A 29 -12.52 19.10 -2.37
N ASP A 30 -11.41 18.55 -2.90
CA ASP A 30 -11.41 17.43 -3.84
C ASP A 30 -10.10 16.64 -3.66
N VAL A 31 -10.08 15.76 -2.66
CA VAL A 31 -8.91 14.92 -2.38
C VAL A 31 -8.79 13.75 -3.36
N GLU A 32 -9.89 13.39 -4.04
CA GLU A 32 -9.91 12.30 -5.01
C GLU A 32 -9.05 12.62 -6.23
N MET A 33 -8.86 13.91 -6.54
CA MET A 33 -7.92 14.38 -7.56
C MET A 33 -6.47 13.92 -7.32
N LEU A 34 -6.11 13.53 -6.10
CA LEU A 34 -4.79 12.96 -5.77
C LEU A 34 -4.84 11.45 -5.61
N SER A 35 -5.74 10.94 -4.75
CA SER A 35 -5.75 9.54 -4.36
C SER A 35 -6.05 8.59 -5.52
N MET A 36 -6.99 8.96 -6.41
CA MET A 36 -7.40 8.14 -7.54
C MET A 36 -6.27 8.03 -8.59
N PRO A 37 -5.64 9.13 -9.05
CA PRO A 37 -4.46 9.03 -9.91
C PRO A 37 -3.30 8.25 -9.29
N TYR A 38 -3.06 8.38 -7.98
CA TYR A 38 -2.03 7.60 -7.30
C TYR A 38 -2.31 6.10 -7.36
N ALA A 39 -3.51 5.66 -6.96
CA ALA A 39 -3.89 4.26 -7.00
C ALA A 39 -3.87 3.70 -8.44
N ALA A 40 -4.37 4.45 -9.42
CA ALA A 40 -4.34 4.06 -10.82
C ALA A 40 -2.90 3.90 -11.35
N THR A 41 -2.01 4.83 -11.01
CA THR A 41 -0.59 4.77 -11.41
C THR A 41 0.11 3.56 -10.82
N ILE A 42 -0.15 3.26 -9.54
CA ILE A 42 0.41 2.08 -8.86
C ILE A 42 -0.09 0.79 -9.51
N ARG A 43 -1.40 0.71 -9.81
CA ARG A 43 -1.97 -0.43 -10.53
C ARG A 43 -1.29 -0.66 -11.88
N ALA A 44 -1.15 0.41 -12.67
CA ALA A 44 -0.48 0.34 -13.97
C ALA A 44 1.00 -0.08 -13.86
N TYR A 45 1.71 0.39 -12.83
CA TYR A 45 3.08 -0.05 -12.53
C TYR A 45 3.13 -1.55 -12.23
N VAL A 46 2.23 -2.05 -11.38
CA VAL A 46 2.17 -3.48 -11.02
C VAL A 46 1.82 -4.34 -12.23
N ASP A 47 0.87 -3.91 -13.06
CA ASP A 47 0.51 -4.63 -14.29
C ASP A 47 1.69 -4.71 -15.25
N SER A 48 2.41 -3.60 -15.41
CA SER A 48 3.62 -3.56 -16.22
C SER A 48 4.70 -4.50 -15.69
N PHE A 49 4.87 -4.57 -14.36
CA PHE A 49 5.80 -5.49 -13.73
C PHE A 49 5.42 -6.96 -13.98
N VAL A 50 4.16 -7.34 -13.74
CA VAL A 50 3.69 -8.71 -13.97
C VAL A 50 3.84 -9.11 -15.44
N ASN A 51 3.56 -8.20 -16.37
CA ASN A 51 3.71 -8.46 -17.80
C ASN A 51 5.18 -8.59 -18.25
N ALA A 52 6.11 -7.90 -17.58
CA ALA A 52 7.53 -7.96 -17.91
C ALA A 52 8.22 -9.22 -17.36
N PHE A 53 7.67 -9.83 -16.31
CA PHE A 53 8.29 -10.96 -15.61
C PHE A 53 7.31 -12.13 -15.53
N ASP A 54 7.45 -13.09 -16.46
CA ASP A 54 6.61 -14.29 -16.49
C ASP A 54 6.67 -15.06 -15.16
N GLY A 55 5.49 -15.45 -14.66
CA GLY A 55 5.34 -16.09 -13.36
C GLY A 55 5.58 -15.18 -12.14
N ALA A 56 5.78 -13.86 -12.32
CA ALA A 56 5.87 -12.94 -11.19
C ALA A 56 4.51 -12.74 -10.53
N ARG A 57 4.51 -12.88 -9.20
CA ARG A 57 3.38 -12.54 -8.36
C ARG A 57 3.71 -11.27 -7.60
N VAL A 58 2.91 -10.22 -7.76
CA VAL A 58 3.17 -8.94 -7.09
C VAL A 58 2.09 -8.65 -6.04
N VAL A 59 2.52 -8.29 -4.84
CA VAL A 59 1.67 -7.80 -3.75
C VAL A 59 1.96 -6.30 -3.56
N PRO A 60 1.12 -5.41 -4.13
CA PRO A 60 1.27 -3.98 -3.93
C PRO A 60 0.65 -3.54 -2.60
N ILE A 61 1.42 -2.81 -1.80
CA ILE A 61 0.99 -2.25 -0.52
C ILE A 61 1.19 -0.74 -0.55
N VAL A 62 0.13 0.00 -0.28
CA VAL A 62 0.16 1.44 -0.05
C VAL A 62 0.19 1.70 1.45
N LEU A 63 1.19 2.45 1.91
CA LEU A 63 1.25 2.92 3.28
C LEU A 63 0.31 4.10 3.47
N ALA A 64 -0.41 4.12 4.59
CA ALA A 64 -1.07 5.32 5.05
C ALA A 64 -0.07 6.47 5.25
N VAL A 65 -0.50 7.68 4.97
CA VAL A 65 0.25 8.91 5.21
C VAL A 65 0.42 9.09 6.72
N PRO A 66 1.65 9.28 7.23
CA PRO A 66 1.88 9.47 8.67
C PRO A 66 1.28 10.78 9.17
N PRO A 67 1.13 10.95 10.50
CA PRO A 67 0.57 12.16 11.09
C PRO A 67 1.37 13.41 10.70
N ALA A 68 0.67 14.50 10.42
CA ALA A 68 1.30 15.78 10.09
C ALA A 68 2.10 16.34 11.28
N THR A 69 3.09 17.18 10.99
CA THR A 69 3.96 17.79 12.00
C THR A 69 4.41 19.19 11.60
N ASP A 70 5.01 19.91 12.55
CA ASP A 70 5.80 21.14 12.37
C ASP A 70 7.26 20.92 12.84
N GLN A 71 7.62 19.67 13.09
CA GLN A 71 8.96 19.32 13.54
C GLN A 71 9.91 19.33 12.34
N GLY A 72 10.94 20.16 12.43
CA GLY A 72 11.94 20.36 11.38
C GLY A 72 11.67 21.58 10.51
N TYR A 73 12.52 21.78 9.50
CA TYR A 73 12.34 22.79 8.47
C TYR A 73 13.06 22.32 7.20
N ASN A 74 12.37 22.35 6.07
CA ASN A 74 12.95 22.08 4.77
C ASN A 74 12.49 23.16 3.78
N PRO A 75 13.38 24.04 3.30
CA PRO A 75 12.99 25.11 2.37
C PRO A 75 12.51 24.57 1.01
N ALA A 76 12.94 23.37 0.60
CA ALA A 76 12.51 22.74 -0.65
C ALA A 76 11.09 22.16 -0.55
N ALA A 77 10.61 21.93 0.67
CA ALA A 77 9.29 21.41 0.93
C ALA A 77 8.74 22.00 2.25
N PRO A 78 8.35 23.28 2.24
CA PRO A 78 8.00 24.01 3.45
C PRO A 78 6.64 23.57 4.00
N PHE A 79 6.44 23.80 5.30
CA PHE A 79 5.13 23.69 5.94
C PHE A 79 4.24 24.85 5.49
N ILE A 80 3.19 24.58 4.71
CA ILE A 80 2.23 25.58 4.24
C ILE A 80 0.90 25.40 4.99
N GLY A 81 0.30 26.53 5.42
CA GLY A 81 -0.91 26.52 6.23
C GLY A 81 -0.68 26.19 7.71
N ALA A 82 -1.75 26.15 8.49
CA ALA A 82 -1.67 25.80 9.91
C ALA A 82 -1.60 24.28 10.10
N LEU A 83 -0.96 23.82 11.18
CA LEU A 83 -0.88 22.38 11.50
C LEU A 83 -2.26 21.68 11.52
N PRO A 84 -3.33 22.24 12.11
CA PRO A 84 -4.65 21.60 12.09
C PRO A 84 -5.20 21.37 10.68
N ASP A 85 -4.97 22.30 9.74
CA ASP A 85 -5.40 22.15 8.35
C ASP A 85 -4.69 20.98 7.68
N ARG A 86 -3.40 20.81 7.98
CA ARG A 86 -2.60 19.69 7.46
C ARG A 86 -2.96 18.36 8.10
N VAL A 87 -3.28 18.34 9.40
CA VAL A 87 -3.84 17.14 10.06
C VAL A 87 -5.13 16.72 9.37
N ALA A 88 -6.05 17.66 9.16
CA ALA A 88 -7.32 17.40 8.47
C ALA A 88 -7.09 16.90 7.03
N ALA A 89 -6.15 17.51 6.29
CA ALA A 89 -5.79 17.07 4.95
C ALA A 89 -5.18 15.66 4.93
N THR A 90 -4.32 15.32 5.90
CA THR A 90 -3.77 13.96 6.05
C THR A 90 -4.86 12.93 6.33
N ASP A 91 -5.80 13.23 7.21
CA ASP A 91 -6.91 12.31 7.52
C ASP A 91 -7.83 12.15 6.29
N LEU A 92 -8.14 13.24 5.59
CA LEU A 92 -8.92 13.23 4.36
C LEU A 92 -8.23 12.42 3.24
N LEU A 93 -6.92 12.61 3.06
CA LEU A 93 -6.15 11.86 2.07
C LEU A 93 -6.08 10.38 2.41
N ASN A 94 -5.87 10.01 3.67
CA ASN A 94 -5.89 8.61 4.08
C ASN A 94 -7.24 7.93 3.83
N ALA A 95 -8.35 8.60 4.15
CA ALA A 95 -9.69 8.07 3.88
C ALA A 95 -9.92 7.89 2.37
N SER A 96 -9.48 8.87 1.55
CA SER A 96 -9.60 8.78 0.10
C SER A 96 -8.70 7.70 -0.50
N LEU A 97 -7.49 7.52 0.01
CA LEU A 97 -6.58 6.45 -0.39
C LEU A 97 -7.14 5.07 -0.08
N GLU A 98 -7.83 4.88 1.04
CA GLU A 98 -8.50 3.62 1.37
C GLU A 98 -9.52 3.24 0.30
N VAL A 99 -10.40 4.19 -0.08
CA VAL A 99 -11.39 3.99 -1.15
C VAL A 99 -10.71 3.73 -2.50
N ALA A 100 -9.69 4.52 -2.86
CA ALA A 100 -8.98 4.38 -4.12
C ALA A 100 -8.23 3.03 -4.21
N CYS A 101 -7.55 2.62 -3.14
CA CYS A 101 -6.85 1.34 -3.09
C CYS A 101 -7.83 0.16 -3.23
N MET A 102 -8.98 0.22 -2.56
CA MET A 102 -10.03 -0.79 -2.71
C MET A 102 -10.51 -0.90 -4.17
N LYS A 103 -10.79 0.23 -4.84
CA LYS A 103 -11.22 0.26 -6.25
C LYS A 103 -10.18 -0.31 -7.21
N HIS A 104 -8.90 -0.19 -6.89
CA HIS A 104 -7.77 -0.67 -7.71
C HIS A 104 -7.14 -1.98 -7.21
N GLU A 105 -7.80 -2.68 -6.29
CA GLU A 105 -7.38 -3.95 -5.70
C GLU A 105 -5.99 -3.92 -5.01
N LEU A 106 -5.56 -2.73 -4.58
CA LEU A 106 -4.31 -2.51 -3.85
C LEU A 106 -4.52 -2.77 -2.36
N ALA A 107 -3.52 -3.34 -1.68
CA ALA A 107 -3.56 -3.41 -0.22
C ALA A 107 -3.22 -2.04 0.37
N PHE A 108 -3.95 -1.62 1.41
CA PHE A 108 -3.72 -0.37 2.13
C PHE A 108 -3.52 -0.65 3.61
N THR A 109 -2.52 -0.02 4.25
CA THR A 109 -2.27 -0.27 5.68
C THR A 109 -3.32 0.36 6.58
N GLY A 110 -4.03 1.41 6.13
CA GLY A 110 -5.02 2.10 6.93
C GLY A 110 -4.40 3.11 7.91
N ALA A 111 -5.10 4.22 8.14
CA ALA A 111 -4.62 5.30 9.02
C ALA A 111 -4.44 4.86 10.48
N TYR A 112 -5.18 3.83 10.91
CA TYR A 112 -5.10 3.28 12.27
C TYR A 112 -3.69 2.77 12.62
N THR A 113 -2.89 2.38 11.61
CA THR A 113 -1.52 1.88 11.83
C THR A 113 -0.59 2.92 12.43
N TRP A 114 -0.94 4.21 12.30
CA TRP A 114 -0.20 5.33 12.88
C TRP A 114 -0.79 5.87 14.19
N SER A 115 -1.82 5.25 14.75
CA SER A 115 -2.49 5.72 15.99
C SER A 115 -1.52 5.91 17.16
N PHE A 116 -0.53 5.03 17.31
CA PHE A 116 0.50 5.12 18.37
C PHE A 116 1.32 6.42 18.32
N ALA A 117 1.46 7.01 17.13
CA ALA A 117 2.28 8.18 16.86
C ALA A 117 1.49 9.50 16.90
N LYS A 118 0.15 9.46 17.04
CA LYS A 118 -0.70 10.65 17.08
C LYS A 118 -0.80 11.25 18.49
N SER A 119 -0.69 12.56 18.60
CA SER A 119 -1.08 13.31 19.80
C SER A 119 -2.59 13.56 19.83
N GLU A 120 -3.10 14.15 20.92
CA GLU A 120 -4.53 14.42 21.10
C GLU A 120 -5.14 15.28 19.98
N ASN A 121 -4.34 16.16 19.37
CA ASN A 121 -4.74 16.99 18.23
C ASN A 121 -4.54 16.31 16.86
N GLY A 122 -4.17 15.02 16.82
CA GLY A 122 -3.95 14.25 15.61
C GLY A 122 -2.58 14.44 14.93
N ALA A 123 -1.74 15.36 15.41
CA ALA A 123 -0.39 15.58 14.89
C ALA A 123 0.61 14.50 15.35
N LEU A 124 1.81 14.47 14.75
CA LEU A 124 2.90 13.60 15.18
C LEU A 124 3.40 13.98 16.57
N ARG A 125 3.41 13.02 17.50
CA ARG A 125 4.00 13.19 18.83
C ARG A 125 5.50 13.43 18.76
N ARG A 126 5.99 14.37 19.57
CA ARG A 126 7.41 14.73 19.62
C ARG A 126 8.33 13.62 20.12
N ASP A 127 7.85 12.79 21.05
CA ASP A 127 8.61 11.64 21.58
C ASP A 127 8.74 10.49 20.59
N MET A 128 7.86 10.43 19.58
CA MET A 128 7.86 9.43 18.50
C MET A 128 8.65 9.86 17.27
N SER A 129 8.97 11.17 17.16
CA SER A 129 9.67 11.76 16.01
C SER A 129 11.20 11.62 16.10
N ASP A 130 11.85 11.60 14.93
CA ASP A 130 13.30 11.74 14.78
C ASP A 130 13.80 13.20 14.93
N GLY A 131 12.90 14.14 15.27
CA GLY A 131 13.17 15.57 15.34
C GLY A 131 12.90 16.34 14.04
N HIS A 132 12.51 15.63 12.98
CA HIS A 132 12.08 16.18 11.69
C HIS A 132 10.66 15.67 11.38
N VAL A 133 10.41 15.34 10.11
CA VAL A 133 9.09 14.93 9.61
C VAL A 133 8.84 13.43 9.69
N HIS A 134 9.77 12.65 10.24
CA HIS A 134 9.67 11.19 10.28
C HIS A 134 9.40 10.67 11.69
N ILE A 135 8.86 9.45 11.72
CA ILE A 135 8.73 8.62 12.92
C ILE A 135 10.02 7.81 13.08
N ARG A 136 10.48 7.60 14.31
CA ARG A 136 11.68 6.79 14.57
C ARG A 136 11.48 5.36 14.06
N PRO A 137 12.42 4.80 13.27
CA PRO A 137 12.25 3.48 12.65
C PRO A 137 11.92 2.35 13.64
N GLY A 138 12.55 2.35 14.82
CA GLY A 138 12.34 1.32 15.84
C GLY A 138 10.97 1.36 16.55
N LEU A 139 10.09 2.29 16.17
CA LEU A 139 8.74 2.42 16.75
C LEU A 139 7.64 2.02 15.76
N CYS A 140 7.97 1.63 14.53
CA CYS A 140 7.01 1.37 13.45
C CYS A 140 6.46 -0.07 13.43
N ASP A 141 6.49 -0.78 14.57
CA ASP A 141 6.12 -2.20 14.63
C ASP A 141 4.67 -2.47 14.21
N SER A 142 3.74 -1.60 14.56
CA SER A 142 2.33 -1.73 14.16
C SER A 142 2.15 -1.73 12.64
N VAL A 143 2.91 -0.88 11.94
CA VAL A 143 2.89 -0.78 10.48
C VAL A 143 3.52 -2.02 9.86
N LEU A 144 4.66 -2.48 10.40
CA LEU A 144 5.32 -3.70 9.94
C LEU A 144 4.45 -4.94 10.12
N GLN A 145 3.75 -5.06 11.25
CA GLN A 145 2.82 -6.15 11.51
C GLN A 145 1.63 -6.12 10.54
N CYS A 146 1.03 -4.94 10.33
CA CYS A 146 -0.04 -4.77 9.35
C CYS A 146 0.43 -5.16 7.94
N MET A 147 1.60 -4.68 7.50
CA MET A 147 2.15 -5.05 6.19
C MET A 147 2.35 -6.56 6.05
N ARG A 148 2.92 -7.22 7.08
CA ARG A 148 3.09 -8.68 7.08
C ARG A 148 1.75 -9.40 6.93
N GLN A 149 0.73 -8.96 7.67
CA GLN A 149 -0.61 -9.54 7.57
C GLN A 149 -1.18 -9.37 6.15
N LEU A 150 -1.12 -8.16 5.58
CA LEU A 150 -1.58 -7.89 4.22
C LEU A 150 -0.85 -8.75 3.18
N VAL A 151 0.46 -8.98 3.36
CA VAL A 151 1.22 -9.90 2.50
C VAL A 151 0.68 -11.32 2.62
N CYS A 152 0.51 -11.84 3.84
CA CYS A 152 -0.03 -13.19 4.06
C CYS A 152 -1.42 -13.35 3.43
N ASP A 153 -2.34 -12.42 3.71
CA ASP A 153 -3.72 -12.46 3.19
C ASP A 153 -3.75 -12.46 1.65
N LYS A 154 -2.91 -11.63 1.02
CA LYS A 154 -2.77 -11.60 -0.44
C LYS A 154 -2.12 -12.86 -0.98
N ILE A 155 -1.14 -13.43 -0.26
CA ILE A 155 -0.49 -14.69 -0.63
C ILE A 155 -1.49 -15.88 -0.58
N GLU A 156 -2.34 -15.93 0.43
CA GLU A 156 -3.33 -16.99 0.60
C GLU A 156 -4.47 -16.86 -0.41
N SER A 157 -5.01 -15.64 -0.58
CA SER A 157 -6.13 -15.40 -1.51
C SER A 157 -5.81 -15.73 -2.97
N GLN A 158 -4.63 -15.39 -3.50
CA GLN A 158 -4.31 -15.78 -4.88
C GLN A 158 -3.88 -17.25 -5.01
N ALA A 159 -3.49 -17.92 -3.91
CA ALA A 159 -3.28 -19.38 -3.92
C ALA A 159 -4.61 -20.14 -4.04
N ALA A 160 -5.67 -19.64 -3.38
CA ALA A 160 -7.02 -20.21 -3.46
C ALA A 160 -7.67 -20.06 -4.86
N LEU A 161 -7.23 -19.08 -5.65
CA LEU A 161 -7.74 -18.81 -7.01
C LEU A 161 -7.02 -19.58 -8.12
N ALA A 162 -5.91 -20.26 -7.82
CA ALA A 162 -5.21 -21.06 -8.82
C ALA A 162 -6.08 -22.28 -9.20
N PRO A 163 -6.40 -22.50 -10.49
CA PRO A 163 -7.19 -23.64 -10.90
C PRO A 163 -6.51 -24.93 -10.49
N ASN A 164 -7.29 -25.90 -10.00
CA ASN A 164 -6.80 -27.20 -9.58
C ASN A 164 -6.40 -28.01 -10.83
N VAL A 165 -5.18 -27.80 -11.35
CA VAL A 165 -4.67 -28.40 -12.60
C VAL A 165 -4.46 -29.93 -12.50
N GLN A 166 -4.90 -30.59 -11.42
CA GLN A 166 -4.64 -32.02 -11.20
C GLN A 166 -5.70 -33.01 -11.73
N ALA A 167 -6.70 -32.59 -12.51
CA ALA A 167 -7.78 -33.49 -12.92
C ALA A 167 -7.95 -33.67 -14.45
N VAL A 168 -6.87 -33.81 -15.22
CA VAL A 168 -6.98 -34.29 -16.61
C VAL A 168 -5.74 -35.10 -17.00
N HIS A 169 -5.55 -36.32 -16.49
CA HIS A 169 -4.69 -37.35 -17.13
C HIS A 169 -4.95 -38.73 -16.50
N SER A 170 -6.12 -39.31 -16.78
CA SER A 170 -6.34 -40.76 -16.64
C SER A 170 -7.31 -41.24 -17.70
N GLY A 171 -6.91 -41.06 -18.97
CA GLY A 171 -7.57 -41.66 -20.13
C GLY A 171 -6.66 -42.71 -20.76
N THR A 172 -6.34 -43.78 -20.03
CA THR A 172 -5.67 -44.94 -20.60
C THR A 172 -6.67 -45.66 -21.52
N THR A 173 -6.54 -45.41 -22.82
CA THR A 173 -7.24 -46.16 -23.85
C THR A 173 -6.66 -47.58 -23.88
N SER A 174 -7.41 -48.54 -23.34
CA SER A 174 -7.14 -49.97 -23.55
C SER A 174 -7.48 -50.29 -25.00
N ILE A 175 -6.46 -50.51 -25.82
CA ILE A 175 -6.63 -51.11 -27.15
C ILE A 175 -6.66 -52.61 -26.94
N ALA A 176 -7.84 -53.21 -27.15
CA ALA A 176 -8.01 -54.65 -27.24
C ALA A 176 -7.15 -55.19 -28.38
N ALA A 177 -6.27 -56.14 -28.07
CA ALA A 177 -5.64 -56.99 -29.05
C ALA A 177 -6.53 -58.23 -29.24
N ASP A 178 -7.29 -58.26 -30.32
CA ASP A 178 -7.64 -59.49 -30.99
C ASP A 178 -6.37 -60.04 -31.63
N LEU A 179 -5.96 -61.26 -31.24
CA LEU A 179 -5.35 -62.34 -32.04
C LEU A 179 -4.96 -63.53 -31.15
#